data_AF-A0AAV1TPQ7-F1
#
_entry.id   AF-A0AAV1TPQ7-F1
#
_cell.length_a   1.000
_cell.length_b   1.000
_cell.length_c   1.000
_cell.angle_alpha   90.00
_cell.angle_beta   90.00
_cell.angle_gamma   90.00
#
_symmetry.space_group_name_H-M   'P 1'
#
loop_
_entity.id
_entity.type
_entity.pdbx_description
1 polymer ?
#
loop_
_entity_poly.entity_id
_entity_poly.type
_entity_poly.pdbx_seq_one_letter_code
_entity_poly.pdbx_strand_id
1 'polypeptide(L)'
;MANCRVRYPGRRYTQERDSWYGSNGGVHCEHGDCLVQNVWWNDVCEDALSIKGGSASSVTRVIGGGARSAADKVVQHNGYGSVFIEGFYVQDFGKLYRSCSNCGNKGVNINIRNVFAVNGRVSILTENKGDHATVENIKIKGKKVDVCSVGTGGRG
;
A
#
# COMPACT_ATOMS: atom_id res chain seq x y z
N MET A 1 17.93 -10.91 -11.24
CA MET A 1 16.56 -11.40 -11.50
C MET A 1 15.98 -11.83 -10.16
N ALA A 2 15.09 -11.04 -9.56
CA ALA A 2 14.45 -11.37 -8.29
C ALA A 2 13.12 -12.08 -8.59
N ASN A 3 12.99 -13.34 -8.14
CA ASN A 3 11.78 -14.14 -8.31
C ASN A 3 10.86 -13.91 -7.10
N CYS A 4 9.99 -12.90 -7.15
CA CYS A 4 8.99 -12.65 -6.10
C CYS A 4 7.96 -13.80 -6.08
N ARG A 5 7.98 -14.65 -5.05
CA ARG A 5 6.96 -15.68 -4.78
C ARG A 5 5.98 -15.21 -3.71
N VAL A 6 4.76 -14.88 -4.11
CA VAL A 6 3.62 -14.66 -3.21
C VAL A 6 3.06 -16.04 -2.82
N ARG A 7 2.91 -16.33 -1.51
CA ARG A 7 2.36 -17.61 -1.02
C ARG A 7 0.99 -17.31 -0.38
N TYR A 8 -0.08 -17.87 -0.95
CA TYR A 8 -1.46 -17.63 -0.47
C TYR A 8 -1.98 -18.82 0.36
N PRO A 9 -2.23 -18.67 1.67
CA PRO A 9 -3.03 -19.62 2.44
C PRO A 9 -4.52 -19.23 2.44
N GLY A 10 -5.38 -20.04 1.80
CA GLY A 10 -6.85 -19.98 1.92
C GLY A 10 -7.57 -19.16 0.84
N ARG A 11 -8.20 -19.84 -0.12
CA ARG A 11 -8.96 -19.21 -1.22
C ARG A 11 -10.29 -18.62 -0.72
N ARG A 12 -10.57 -17.36 -1.07
CA ARG A 12 -11.70 -17.01 -1.96
C ARG A 12 -11.40 -15.68 -2.65
N TYR A 13 -11.27 -15.78 -3.97
CA TYR A 13 -11.07 -14.70 -4.93
C TYR A 13 -12.45 -14.25 -5.44
N THR A 14 -12.70 -12.96 -5.60
CA THR A 14 -13.67 -12.48 -6.60
C THR A 14 -12.87 -11.94 -7.77
N GLN A 15 -12.50 -12.88 -8.63
CA GLN A 15 -11.89 -12.71 -9.93
C GLN A 15 -12.99 -12.30 -10.91
N GLU A 16 -13.17 -11.00 -11.21
CA GLU A 16 -13.87 -10.63 -12.45
C GLU A 16 -13.28 -9.45 -13.25
N ARG A 17 -12.33 -8.61 -12.77
CA ARG A 17 -11.82 -7.50 -13.62
C ARG A 17 -10.34 -7.06 -13.53
N ASP A 18 -9.48 -7.64 -12.70
CA ASP A 18 -8.09 -7.15 -12.60
C ASP A 18 -7.07 -8.19 -13.07
N SER A 19 -6.17 -7.77 -13.96
CA SER A 19 -5.07 -8.57 -14.52
C SER A 19 -3.95 -8.74 -13.49
N TRP A 20 -3.72 -9.98 -13.04
CA TRP A 20 -2.73 -10.35 -12.00
C TRP A 20 -1.33 -10.70 -12.55
N TYR A 21 -0.96 -10.24 -13.73
CA TYR A 21 0.34 -10.53 -14.32
C TYR A 21 1.04 -9.28 -14.85
N GLY A 22 1.90 -8.70 -14.01
CA GLY A 22 2.99 -7.82 -14.42
C GLY A 22 4.30 -8.47 -14.01
N SER A 23 5.11 -8.89 -14.97
CA SER A 23 6.31 -9.74 -14.85
C SER A 23 7.49 -9.14 -14.06
N ASN A 24 7.27 -8.13 -13.21
CA ASN A 24 8.23 -7.55 -12.26
C ASN A 24 7.55 -6.74 -11.13
N GLY A 25 6.22 -6.79 -10.99
CA GLY A 25 5.45 -5.91 -10.10
C GLY A 25 4.51 -6.67 -9.16
N GLY A 26 4.06 -6.00 -8.11
CA GLY A 26 3.06 -6.53 -7.19
C GLY A 26 1.66 -6.57 -7.80
N VAL A 27 0.64 -6.48 -6.95
CA VAL A 27 -0.77 -6.52 -7.35
C VAL A 27 -1.18 -5.16 -7.91
N HIS A 28 -1.83 -5.14 -9.06
CA HIS A 28 -2.41 -3.90 -9.59
C HIS A 28 -3.93 -3.92 -9.44
N CYS A 29 -4.45 -2.90 -8.76
CA CYS A 29 -5.86 -2.58 -8.70
C CYS A 29 -6.15 -1.54 -9.79
N GLU A 30 -6.50 -2.01 -10.99
CA GLU A 30 -6.60 -1.17 -12.18
C GLU A 30 -7.89 -0.33 -12.17
N HIS A 31 -8.98 -0.85 -11.60
CA HIS A 31 -10.29 -0.20 -11.64
C HIS A 31 -10.79 0.38 -10.30
N GLY A 32 -10.04 0.21 -9.21
CA GLY A 32 -10.53 0.53 -7.86
C GLY A 32 -11.33 -0.63 -7.26
N ASP A 33 -11.89 -0.43 -6.05
CA ASP A 33 -12.75 -1.40 -5.38
C ASP A 33 -12.12 -2.77 -5.06
N CYS A 34 -10.79 -2.85 -5.06
CA CYS A 34 -10.10 -4.11 -4.84
C CYS A 34 -10.12 -4.55 -3.38
N LEU A 35 -10.24 -5.86 -3.17
CA LEU A 35 -10.06 -6.50 -1.87
C LEU A 35 -8.79 -7.36 -1.88
N VAL A 36 -7.83 -6.97 -1.05
CA VAL A 36 -6.65 -7.75 -0.72
C VAL A 36 -6.83 -8.26 0.70
N GLN A 37 -7.02 -9.57 0.88
CA GLN A 37 -7.25 -10.15 2.19
C GLN A 37 -6.27 -11.28 2.48
N ASN A 38 -5.59 -11.20 3.63
CA ASN A 38 -4.65 -12.22 4.13
C ASN A 38 -3.52 -12.57 3.14
N VAL A 39 -3.07 -11.60 2.34
CA VAL A 39 -2.01 -11.77 1.35
C VAL A 39 -0.64 -11.47 1.98
N TRP A 40 0.36 -12.30 1.65
CA TRP A 40 1.73 -12.15 2.12
C TRP A 40 2.73 -11.97 0.99
N TRP A 41 3.41 -10.81 0.98
CA TRP A 41 4.55 -10.52 0.11
C TRP A 41 5.84 -10.66 0.89
N ASN A 42 6.61 -11.72 0.63
CA ASN A 42 7.87 -11.97 1.34
C ASN A 42 9.03 -11.10 0.82
N ASP A 43 8.93 -10.64 -0.43
CA ASP A 43 9.94 -9.80 -1.06
C ASP A 43 9.25 -8.89 -2.08
N VAL A 44 9.23 -7.59 -1.80
CA VAL A 44 8.57 -6.58 -2.62
C VAL A 44 9.60 -5.98 -3.57
N CYS A 45 9.38 -6.16 -4.88
CA CYS A 45 10.28 -5.66 -5.92
C CYS A 45 10.17 -4.13 -6.08
N GLU A 46 9.07 -3.65 -6.67
CA GLU A 46 8.79 -2.22 -6.83
C GLU A 46 7.79 -1.73 -5.77
N ASP A 47 6.57 -2.27 -5.82
CA ASP A 47 5.53 -2.15 -4.82
C ASP A 47 4.72 -3.44 -4.71
N ALA A 48 4.09 -3.65 -3.56
CA ALA A 48 3.27 -4.84 -3.29
C ALA A 48 1.85 -4.68 -3.85
N LEU A 49 1.31 -3.47 -3.78
CA LEU A 49 0.00 -3.09 -4.30
C LEU A 49 0.06 -1.69 -4.94
N SER A 50 -0.38 -1.61 -6.19
CA SER A 50 -0.58 -0.36 -6.92
C SER A 50 -2.07 -0.14 -7.19
N ILE A 51 -2.67 0.91 -6.62
CA ILE A 51 -4.04 1.34 -6.90
C ILE A 51 -3.98 2.39 -8.02
N LYS A 52 -4.47 2.08 -9.22
CA LYS A 52 -4.22 2.90 -10.41
C LYS A 52 -5.42 3.66 -10.92
N GLY A 53 -6.62 3.08 -10.89
CA GLY A 53 -7.84 3.71 -11.38
C GLY A 53 -8.85 4.01 -10.28
N GLY A 54 -10.13 3.76 -10.58
CA GLY A 54 -11.25 4.05 -9.71
C GLY A 54 -11.86 5.43 -9.90
N SER A 55 -12.94 5.67 -9.17
CA SER A 55 -13.62 6.96 -9.05
C SER A 55 -13.47 7.48 -7.62
N ALA A 56 -13.97 8.70 -7.35
CA ALA A 56 -14.00 9.26 -6.00
C ALA A 56 -14.76 8.37 -4.99
N SER A 57 -15.70 7.53 -5.45
CA SER A 57 -16.47 6.61 -4.61
C SER A 57 -15.86 5.21 -4.47
N SER A 58 -14.80 4.89 -5.22
CA SER A 58 -14.17 3.57 -5.15
C SER A 58 -13.49 3.34 -3.80
N VAL A 59 -13.52 2.10 -3.31
CA VAL A 59 -12.99 1.71 -1.99
C VAL A 59 -12.09 0.49 -2.09
N THR A 60 -10.78 0.69 -2.00
CA THR A 60 -9.82 -0.41 -1.88
C THR A 60 -9.62 -0.84 -0.44
N ARG A 61 -9.60 -2.13 -0.17
CA ARG A 61 -9.44 -2.72 1.17
C ARG A 61 -8.26 -3.68 1.21
N VAL A 62 -7.36 -3.47 2.16
CA VAL A 62 -6.24 -4.35 2.52
C VAL A 62 -6.47 -4.83 3.95
N ILE A 63 -6.86 -6.09 4.11
CA ILE A 63 -7.31 -6.64 5.39
C ILE A 63 -6.43 -7.83 5.77
N GLY A 64 -5.65 -7.67 6.84
CA GLY A 64 -4.71 -8.68 7.29
C GLY A 64 -3.55 -8.90 6.32
N GLY A 65 -2.72 -9.90 6.59
CA GLY A 65 -1.55 -10.22 5.78
C GLY A 65 -0.33 -9.36 6.11
N GLY A 66 0.62 -9.30 5.19
CA GLY A 66 1.82 -8.52 5.40
C GLY A 66 2.79 -8.43 4.24
N ALA A 67 3.72 -7.49 4.33
CA ALA A 67 4.77 -7.28 3.33
C ALA A 67 6.14 -7.17 3.98
N ARG A 68 7.17 -7.64 3.27
CA ARG A 68 8.58 -7.57 3.72
C ARG A 68 9.48 -7.07 2.59
N SER A 69 10.61 -6.49 2.98
CA SER A 69 11.72 -6.14 2.07
C SER A 69 11.35 -5.14 0.97
N ALA A 70 10.38 -4.25 1.22
CA ALA A 70 10.03 -3.21 0.25
C ALA A 70 11.08 -2.09 0.25
N ALA A 71 11.85 -1.97 -0.83
CA ALA A 71 12.93 -0.98 -0.94
C ALA A 71 12.42 0.47 -0.80
N ASP A 72 11.32 0.81 -1.48
CA ASP A 72 10.70 2.14 -1.43
C ASP A 72 9.34 2.12 -0.73
N LYS A 73 8.36 1.42 -1.30
CA LYS A 73 6.95 1.54 -0.89
C LYS A 73 6.23 0.19 -0.97
N VAL A 74 5.29 -0.04 -0.06
CA VAL A 74 4.46 -1.25 -0.08
C VAL A 74 3.18 -1.00 -0.88
N VAL A 75 2.46 0.08 -0.58
CA VAL A 75 1.24 0.48 -1.29
C VAL A 75 1.47 1.80 -2.01
N GLN A 76 1.29 1.80 -3.33
CA GLN A 76 1.28 2.99 -4.17
C GLN A 76 -0.16 3.33 -4.57
N HIS A 77 -0.65 4.51 -4.20
CA HIS A 77 -1.99 4.98 -4.59
C HIS A 77 -1.85 6.04 -5.69
N ASN A 78 -1.95 5.59 -6.93
CA ASN A 78 -1.95 6.41 -8.13
C ASN A 78 -3.37 6.87 -8.50
N GLY A 79 -4.40 6.09 -8.19
CA GLY A 79 -5.80 6.26 -8.59
C GLY A 79 -6.65 7.16 -7.69
N TYR A 80 -7.97 7.11 -7.86
CA TYR A 80 -8.93 7.85 -7.04
C TYR A 80 -9.45 7.00 -5.86
N GLY A 81 -10.33 7.59 -5.06
CA GLY A 81 -11.12 6.86 -4.08
C GLY A 81 -10.50 6.79 -2.69
N SER A 82 -10.92 5.78 -1.94
CA SER A 82 -10.55 5.55 -0.55
C SER A 82 -9.75 4.25 -0.40
N VAL A 83 -8.86 4.21 0.57
CA VAL A 83 -8.08 3.03 0.93
C VAL A 83 -8.17 2.74 2.42
N PHE A 84 -8.42 1.48 2.74
CA PHE A 84 -8.44 0.96 4.11
C PHE A 84 -7.37 -0.10 4.26
N ILE A 85 -6.38 0.14 5.13
CA ILE A 85 -5.34 -0.83 5.49
C ILE A 85 -5.54 -1.19 6.96
N GLU A 86 -5.91 -2.43 7.23
CA GLU A 86 -6.26 -2.87 8.59
C GLU A 86 -5.61 -4.20 8.94
N GLY A 87 -5.00 -4.28 10.13
CA GLY A 87 -4.45 -5.52 10.66
C GLY A 87 -3.20 -6.01 9.91
N PHE A 88 -2.42 -5.08 9.34
CA PHE A 88 -1.32 -5.39 8.43
C PHE A 88 0.03 -5.48 9.15
N TYR A 89 0.84 -6.47 8.78
CA TYR A 89 2.23 -6.58 9.20
C TYR A 89 3.18 -6.03 8.14
N VAL A 90 4.12 -5.16 8.51
CA VAL A 90 5.13 -4.68 7.57
C VAL A 90 6.52 -4.70 8.19
N GLN A 91 7.50 -5.20 7.44
CA GLN A 91 8.88 -5.32 7.90
C GLN A 91 9.90 -4.87 6.83
N ASP A 92 10.97 -4.20 7.26
CA ASP A 92 12.12 -3.82 6.43
C ASP A 92 11.70 -3.01 5.19
N PHE A 93 10.89 -1.98 5.42
CA PHE A 93 10.20 -1.22 4.38
C PHE A 93 10.65 0.26 4.34
N GLY A 94 10.52 0.91 3.18
CA GLY A 94 10.69 2.35 3.08
C GLY A 94 9.46 3.08 3.63
N LYS A 95 8.34 2.96 2.91
CA LYS A 95 7.02 3.55 3.21
C LYS A 95 5.95 2.48 3.17
N LEU A 96 5.04 2.43 4.14
CA LEU A 96 3.92 1.49 4.04
C LEU A 96 2.94 1.95 2.96
N TYR A 97 2.55 3.22 2.99
CA TYR A 97 1.65 3.80 2.01
C TYR A 97 2.21 5.10 1.44
N ARG A 98 2.05 5.28 0.13
CA ARG A 98 2.38 6.51 -0.59
C ARG A 98 1.25 6.91 -1.53
N SER A 99 0.68 8.09 -1.28
CA SER A 99 -0.13 8.79 -2.27
C SER A 99 0.77 9.29 -3.41
N CYS A 100 0.33 9.25 -4.66
CA CYS A 100 1.16 9.68 -5.79
C CYS A 100 1.37 11.21 -5.81
N SER A 101 2.63 11.68 -5.78
CA SER A 101 2.94 13.12 -5.79
C SER A 101 2.81 13.82 -7.14
N ASN A 102 2.90 13.10 -8.25
CA ASN A 102 2.89 13.65 -9.61
C ASN A 102 1.69 13.19 -10.44
N CYS A 103 0.70 12.54 -9.82
CA CYS A 103 -0.53 12.08 -10.48
C CYS A 103 -1.69 13.09 -10.39
N GLY A 104 -1.40 14.35 -10.05
CA GLY A 104 -2.41 15.38 -9.75
C GLY A 104 -2.98 15.28 -8.33
N ASN A 105 -3.71 16.32 -7.91
CA ASN A 105 -4.42 16.30 -6.62
C ASN A 105 -5.75 15.57 -6.77
N LYS A 106 -5.88 14.43 -6.10
CA LYS A 106 -7.07 13.56 -6.14
C LYS A 106 -7.92 13.63 -4.89
N GLY A 107 -7.37 14.14 -3.78
CA GLY A 107 -8.00 14.16 -2.47
C GLY A 107 -8.44 12.79 -1.99
N VAL A 108 -7.50 11.84 -1.89
CA VAL A 108 -7.85 10.47 -1.50
C VAL A 108 -8.08 10.37 0.00
N ASN A 109 -9.01 9.49 0.41
CA ASN A 109 -9.25 9.19 1.82
C ASN A 109 -8.45 7.97 2.25
N ILE A 110 -7.66 8.10 3.30
CA ILE A 110 -6.67 7.11 3.71
C ILE A 110 -6.96 6.71 5.15
N ASN A 111 -7.23 5.43 5.38
CA ASN A 111 -7.46 4.88 6.71
C ASN A 111 -6.47 3.74 6.98
N ILE A 112 -5.56 3.94 7.92
CA ILE A 112 -4.54 2.94 8.29
C ILE A 112 -4.68 2.62 9.77
N ARG A 113 -5.01 1.37 10.08
CA ARG A 113 -5.32 0.93 11.45
C ARG A 113 -4.66 -0.39 11.79
N ASN A 114 -4.35 -0.56 13.08
CA ASN A 114 -3.94 -1.85 13.63
C ASN A 114 -2.71 -2.43 12.91
N VAL A 115 -1.71 -1.58 12.62
CA VAL A 115 -0.50 -1.98 11.89
C VAL A 115 0.62 -2.29 12.86
N PHE A 116 1.31 -3.41 12.62
CA PHE A 116 2.59 -3.69 13.26
C PHE A 116 3.74 -3.49 12.28
N ALA A 117 4.47 -2.40 12.45
CA ALA A 117 5.57 -1.98 11.60
C ALA A 117 6.92 -2.27 12.27
N VAL A 118 7.81 -2.96 11.54
CA VAL A 118 9.13 -3.35 12.02
C VAL A 118 10.19 -2.81 11.07
N ASN A 119 11.21 -2.14 11.61
CA ASN A 119 12.37 -1.65 10.85
C ASN A 119 12.00 -0.79 9.62
N GLY A 120 11.06 0.14 9.79
CA GLY A 120 10.77 1.14 8.76
C GLY A 120 11.97 2.07 8.55
N ARG A 121 12.10 2.61 7.33
CA ARG A 121 13.17 3.57 6.98
C ARG A 121 12.68 5.01 6.83
N VAL A 122 11.45 5.21 6.34
CA VAL A 122 10.92 6.56 6.03
C VAL A 122 9.65 6.85 6.82
N SER A 123 8.53 6.20 6.51
CA SER A 123 7.23 6.55 7.09
C SER A 123 6.20 5.43 7.03
N ILE A 124 5.13 5.55 7.82
CA ILE A 124 3.94 4.72 7.66
C ILE A 124 3.11 5.25 6.50
N LEU A 125 2.77 6.53 6.54
CA LEU A 125 1.99 7.21 5.52
C LEU A 125 2.81 8.36 4.94
N THR A 126 2.83 8.47 3.62
CA THR A 126 3.20 9.70 2.93
C THR A 126 2.05 10.23 2.09
N GLU A 127 1.49 11.35 2.53
CA GLU A 127 0.34 12.01 1.93
C GLU A 127 0.75 13.02 0.84
N ASN A 128 -0.22 13.41 0.01
CA ASN A 128 -0.12 14.52 -0.93
C ASN A 128 -1.12 15.62 -0.54
N LYS A 129 -0.94 16.82 -1.11
CA LYS A 129 -1.84 17.96 -0.88
C LYS A 129 -3.28 17.57 -1.22
N GLY A 130 -4.19 17.76 -0.26
CA GLY A 130 -5.63 17.48 -0.42
C GLY A 130 -6.06 16.11 0.08
N ASP A 131 -5.12 15.22 0.42
CA ASP A 131 -5.46 13.93 1.00
C ASP A 131 -5.99 14.08 2.44
N HIS A 132 -6.86 13.14 2.83
CA HIS A 132 -7.44 13.08 4.16
C HIS A 132 -7.06 11.76 4.81
N ALA A 133 -6.20 11.81 5.82
CA ALA A 133 -5.68 10.62 6.46
C ALA A 133 -6.12 10.45 7.91
N THR A 134 -6.42 9.21 8.27
CA THR A 134 -6.62 8.77 9.64
C THR A 134 -5.71 7.58 9.90
N VAL A 135 -4.83 7.72 10.89
CA VAL A 135 -3.84 6.71 11.24
C VAL A 135 -3.97 6.41 12.73
N GLU A 136 -4.33 5.18 13.08
CA GLU A 136 -4.64 4.79 14.46
C GLU A 136 -4.02 3.44 14.82
N ASN A 137 -3.67 3.26 16.09
CA ASN A 137 -3.13 2.01 16.63
C ASN A 137 -1.96 1.44 15.80
N ILE A 138 -0.93 2.26 15.59
CA ILE A 138 0.29 1.84 14.90
C ILE A 138 1.35 1.50 15.94
N LYS A 139 1.82 0.25 15.89
CA LYS A 139 2.94 -0.20 16.72
C LYS A 139 4.20 -0.23 15.86
N ILE A 140 5.19 0.59 16.22
CA ILE A 140 6.49 0.65 15.53
C ILE A 140 7.54 -0.02 16.41
N LYS A 141 8.26 -1.00 15.85
CA LYS A 141 9.43 -1.65 16.46
C LYS A 141 10.67 -1.37 15.62
N GLY A 142 11.77 -1.01 16.29
CA GLY A 142 13.03 -0.67 15.66
C GLY A 142 13.22 0.85 15.58
N LYS A 143 13.85 1.32 14.49
CA LYS A 143 14.10 2.75 14.29
C LYS A 143 12.78 3.53 14.25
N LYS A 144 12.76 4.70 14.90
CA LYS A 144 11.64 5.64 14.76
C LYS A 144 11.52 6.11 13.31
N VAL A 145 10.29 6.15 12.82
CA VAL A 145 9.89 6.68 11.51
C VAL A 145 8.70 7.61 11.70
N ASP A 146 8.46 8.47 10.72
CA ASP A 146 7.28 9.33 10.74
C ASP A 146 6.01 8.51 10.56
N VAL A 147 5.00 8.78 11.37
CA VAL A 147 3.68 8.15 11.18
C VAL A 147 3.01 8.76 9.96
N CYS A 148 3.01 10.09 9.85
CA CYS A 148 2.52 10.83 8.70
C CYS A 148 3.61 11.77 8.20
N SER A 149 3.94 11.71 6.92
CA SER A 149 4.83 12.66 6.26
C SER A 149 4.18 13.25 5.01
N VAL A 150 4.53 14.49 4.67
CA VAL A 150 4.07 15.12 3.44
C VAL A 150 5.08 14.84 2.34
N GLY A 151 4.63 14.31 1.21
CA GLY A 151 5.50 14.09 0.06
C GLY A 151 5.92 15.42 -0.56
N THR A 152 7.17 15.84 -0.36
CA THR A 152 7.77 16.89 -1.19
C THR A 152 7.94 16.31 -2.60
N GLY A 153 7.34 16.94 -3.60
CA GLY A 153 7.40 16.49 -4.99
C GLY A 153 8.82 16.61 -5.54
N GLY A 154 9.70 15.64 -5.22
CA GLY A 154 10.99 15.46 -5.85
C GLY A 154 10.88 14.44 -6.97
N ARG A 155 11.29 14.81 -8.19
CA ARG A 155 11.57 13.86 -9.26
C ARG A 155 12.64 12.89 -8.77
N GLY A 156 12.25 11.65 -8.50
CA GLY A 156 13.16 10.50 -8.51
C GLY A 156 13.40 10.08 -9.95
#